data_AF-A0A932TWY7-F1
#
_entry.id   AF-A0A932TWY7-F1
#
_cell.length_a   1.000
_cell.length_b   1.000
_cell.length_c   1.000
_cell.angle_alpha   90.00
_cell.angle_beta   90.00
_cell.angle_gamma   90.00
#
_symmetry.space_group_name_H-M   'P 1'
#
loop_
_entity.id
_entity.type
_entity.pdbx_description
1 polymer ?
#
loop_
_entity_poly.entity_id
_entity_poly.type
_entity_poly.pdbx_seq_one_letter_code
_entity_poly.pdbx_strand_id
1 'polypeptide(L)'
;MRTSKRIEQLPPYLFVEISRKIAAKRARGEDVISLAIGDPDLPTPRHVLDRLHQAAEVPANHRYPESDGLPELRRALARWYQRRFAVSLDPDTEVLPLIGSKEGIGH
;
A
#
# COMPACT_ATOMS: atom_id res chain seq x y z
N MET A 1 -26.36 -20.01 -5.57
CA MET A 1 -24.88 -20.14 -5.63
C MET A 1 -24.37 -20.33 -4.21
N ARG A 2 -23.53 -21.32 -3.93
CA ARG A 2 -22.97 -21.57 -2.59
C ARG A 2 -21.54 -21.04 -2.55
N THR A 3 -21.24 -20.17 -1.60
CA THR A 3 -19.90 -19.61 -1.37
C THR A 3 -19.03 -20.56 -0.55
N SER A 4 -17.72 -20.31 -0.51
CA SER A 4 -16.81 -21.09 0.34
C SER A 4 -16.95 -20.67 1.81
N LYS A 5 -16.67 -21.61 2.73
CA LYS A 5 -16.73 -21.33 4.18
C LYS A 5 -15.82 -20.16 4.61
N ARG A 6 -14.66 -19.99 3.98
CA ARG A 6 -13.75 -18.87 4.25
C ARG A 6 -14.41 -17.52 3.95
N ILE A 7 -15.12 -17.42 2.83
CA ILE A 7 -15.84 -16.19 2.46
C ILE A 7 -17.01 -15.94 3.41
N GLU A 8 -17.74 -16.98 3.80
CA GLU A 8 -18.86 -16.86 4.75
C GLU A 8 -18.43 -16.37 6.14
N GLN A 9 -17.17 -16.59 6.51
CA GLN A 9 -16.60 -16.19 7.80
C GLN A 9 -15.94 -14.79 7.78
N LEU A 10 -15.85 -14.12 6.63
CA LEU A 10 -15.24 -12.80 6.57
C LEU A 10 -16.15 -11.78 7.30
N PRO A 11 -15.62 -11.05 8.31
CA PRO A 11 -16.40 -10.04 8.99
C PRO A 11 -16.70 -8.86 8.06
N PRO A 12 -17.79 -8.11 8.32
CA PRO A 12 -18.06 -6.86 7.61
C PRO A 12 -16.87 -5.90 7.69
N TYR A 13 -16.59 -5.21 6.59
CA TYR A 13 -15.48 -4.27 6.53
C TYR A 13 -15.80 -2.98 7.30
N LEU A 14 -15.24 -2.86 8.50
CA LEU A 14 -15.52 -1.77 9.45
C LEU A 14 -15.44 -0.36 8.82
N PHE A 15 -14.47 -0.10 7.95
CA PHE A 15 -14.27 1.21 7.34
C PHE A 15 -15.41 1.64 6.40
N VAL A 16 -16.14 0.70 5.80
CA VAL A 16 -17.33 1.01 5.00
C VAL A 16 -18.44 1.56 5.89
N GLU A 17 -18.66 0.95 7.06
CA GLU A 17 -19.67 1.41 8.00
C GLU A 17 -19.34 2.78 8.59
N ILE A 18 -18.06 3.02 8.91
CA ILE A 18 -17.61 4.34 9.37
C ILE A 18 -17.82 5.39 8.27
N SER A 19 -17.40 5.10 7.03
CA SER A 19 -17.58 6.01 5.90
C SER A 19 -19.05 6.35 5.66
N ARG A 20 -19.94 5.36 5.77
CA ARG A 20 -21.40 5.55 5.66
C ARG A 20 -21.94 6.49 6.74
N LYS A 21 -21.51 6.33 8.00
CA LYS A 21 -21.91 7.20 9.11
C LYS A 21 -21.41 8.64 8.95
N ILE A 22 -20.16 8.80 8.51
CA ILE A 22 -19.56 10.12 8.22
C ILE A 22 -20.36 10.82 7.11
N ALA A 23 -20.65 10.12 6.00
CA ALA A 23 -21.42 10.67 4.90
C ALA A 23 -22.84 11.08 5.33
N ALA A 24 -23.53 10.25 6.13
CA ALA A 24 -24.86 10.56 6.64
C ALA A 24 -24.89 11.79 7.57
N LYS A 25 -23.84 11.98 8.40
CA LYS A 25 -23.69 13.17 9.25
C LYS A 25 -23.45 14.43 8.43
N ARG A 26 -22.51 14.37 7.47
CA ARG A 26 -22.21 15.48 6.56
C ARG A 26 -23.45 15.89 5.74
N ALA A 27 -24.25 14.93 5.28
CA ALA A 27 -25.50 15.20 4.57
C ALA A 27 -26.56 15.95 5.40
N ARG A 28 -26.49 15.87 6.73
CA ARG A 28 -27.33 16.67 7.65
C ARG A 28 -26.76 18.04 7.98
N GLY A 29 -25.64 18.42 7.36
CA GLY A 29 -24.94 19.68 7.64
C GLY A 29 -24.12 19.65 8.94
N GLU A 30 -23.89 18.47 9.52
CA GLU A 30 -23.00 18.36 10.69
C GLU A 30 -21.54 18.52 10.27
N ASP A 31 -20.78 19.30 11.04
CA ASP A 31 -19.33 19.34 10.93
C ASP A 31 -18.72 18.07 11.54
N VAL A 32 -17.96 17.32 10.73
CA VAL A 32 -17.43 16.01 11.11
C VAL A 32 -15.92 16.02 11.03
N ILE A 33 -15.29 16.06 12.21
CA ILE A 33 -13.86 15.81 12.39
C ILE A 33 -13.65 14.29 12.44
N SER A 34 -13.06 13.74 11.39
CA SER A 34 -12.84 12.29 11.27
C SER A 34 -11.44 11.91 11.71
N LEU A 35 -11.35 11.13 12.80
CA LEU A 35 -10.12 10.44 13.25
C LEU A 35 -10.17 8.94 12.95
N ALA A 36 -11.02 8.54 12.00
CA ALA A 36 -11.43 7.16 11.80
C ALA A 36 -10.51 6.34 10.89
N ILE A 37 -9.77 6.98 9.99
CA ILE A 37 -8.93 6.33 8.97
C ILE A 37 -7.52 6.89 9.11
N GLY A 38 -6.54 6.01 9.21
CA GLY A 38 -5.12 6.36 9.35
C GLY A 38 -4.44 6.77 8.05
N ASP A 39 -5.17 7.41 7.13
CA ASP A 39 -4.61 7.91 5.89
C ASP A 39 -3.87 9.24 6.17
N PRO A 40 -2.63 9.42 5.69
CA PRO A 40 -1.93 10.69 5.82
C PRO A 40 -2.71 11.84 5.18
N ASP A 41 -2.67 13.00 5.81
CA ASP A 41 -3.25 14.25 5.31
C ASP A 41 -2.30 15.02 4.38
N LEU A 42 -1.00 14.72 4.44
CA LEU A 42 0.01 15.30 3.55
C LEU A 42 0.12 14.53 2.23
N PRO A 43 0.33 15.24 1.10
CA PRO A 43 0.51 14.59 -0.20
C PRO A 43 1.84 13.85 -0.29
N THR A 44 1.91 12.89 -1.22
CA THR A 44 3.17 12.24 -1.60
C THR A 44 4.22 13.29 -2.00
N PRO A 45 5.47 13.18 -1.50
CA PRO A 45 6.52 14.14 -1.82
C PRO A 45 6.76 14.28 -3.33
N ARG A 46 6.96 15.52 -3.80
CA ARG A 46 7.02 15.87 -5.23
C ARG A 46 8.05 15.06 -6.02
N HIS A 47 9.24 14.84 -5.46
CA HIS A 47 10.31 14.08 -6.12
C HIS A 47 9.92 12.62 -6.42
N VAL A 48 9.03 12.02 -5.63
CA VAL A 48 8.50 10.66 -5.88
C VAL A 48 7.56 10.68 -7.08
N LEU A 49 6.64 11.67 -7.12
CA LEU A 49 5.71 11.85 -8.23
C LEU A 49 6.45 12.13 -9.55
N ASP A 50 7.48 12.99 -9.52
CA ASP A 50 8.27 13.30 -10.70
C ASP A 50 9.00 12.06 -11.22
N ARG A 51 9.56 11.22 -10.34
CA ARG A 51 10.21 9.97 -10.74
C ARG A 51 9.21 8.95 -11.30
N LEU A 52 8.01 8.88 -10.73
CA LEU A 52 6.93 8.04 -11.25
C LEU A 52 6.54 8.46 -12.67
N HIS A 53 6.31 9.75 -12.91
CA HIS A 53 5.99 10.26 -14.24
C HIS A 53 7.08 9.90 -15.25
N GLN A 54 8.35 10.17 -14.92
CA GLN A 54 9.46 9.81 -15.80
C GLN A 54 9.55 8.30 -16.07
N ALA A 55 9.31 7.47 -15.06
CA ALA A 55 9.35 6.02 -15.22
C ALA A 55 8.18 5.48 -16.05
N ALA A 56 7.02 6.13 -16.02
CA ALA A 56 5.84 5.76 -16.80
C ALA A 56 6.04 5.98 -18.31
N GLU A 57 6.86 6.96 -18.71
CA GLU A 57 7.20 7.23 -20.12
C GLU A 57 8.14 6.17 -20.74
N VAL A 58 8.74 5.28 -19.94
CA VAL A 58 9.69 4.26 -20.41
C VAL A 58 8.93 3.00 -20.85
N PRO A 59 8.87 2.66 -22.15
CA PRO A 59 8.04 1.54 -22.63
C PRO A 59 8.46 0.16 -22.10
N ALA A 60 9.73 0.01 -21.71
CA ALA A 60 10.21 -1.23 -21.10
C ALA A 60 9.52 -1.54 -19.76
N ASN A 61 9.08 -0.52 -19.02
CA ASN A 61 8.41 -0.66 -17.73
C ASN A 61 6.94 -1.12 -17.85
N HIS A 62 6.38 -1.20 -19.06
CA HIS A 62 4.98 -1.61 -19.28
C HIS A 62 4.82 -3.13 -19.39
N ARG A 63 5.94 -3.86 -19.38
CA ARG A 63 5.96 -5.32 -19.46
C ARG A 63 5.76 -5.92 -18.07
N TYR A 64 5.47 -7.22 -18.02
CA TYR A 64 5.42 -7.95 -16.76
C TYR A 64 6.75 -7.77 -16.01
N PRO A 65 6.71 -7.38 -14.73
CA PRO A 65 7.90 -7.35 -13.90
C PRO A 65 8.38 -8.78 -13.61
N GLU A 66 9.63 -8.91 -13.20
CA GLU A 66 10.10 -10.13 -12.55
C GLU A 66 9.27 -10.43 -11.31
N SER A 67 8.99 -11.72 -11.05
CA SER A 67 8.13 -12.15 -9.94
C SER A 67 8.58 -11.63 -8.57
N ASP A 68 9.90 -11.49 -8.38
CA ASP A 68 10.51 -11.07 -7.12
C ASP A 68 10.70 -9.55 -7.05
N GLY A 69 10.22 -8.81 -8.05
CA GLY A 69 10.41 -7.37 -8.20
C GLY A 69 11.80 -6.98 -8.72
N LEU A 70 11.94 -5.72 -9.13
CA LEU A 70 13.16 -5.21 -9.77
C LEU A 70 14.39 -5.33 -8.84
N PRO A 71 15.54 -5.85 -9.33
CA PRO A 71 16.77 -5.94 -8.54
C PRO A 71 17.22 -4.59 -7.93
N GLU A 72 17.00 -3.48 -8.65
CA GLU A 72 17.34 -2.14 -8.18
C GLU A 72 16.51 -1.73 -6.96
N LEU A 73 15.23 -2.12 -6.93
CA LEU A 73 14.33 -1.85 -5.82
C LEU A 73 14.76 -2.65 -4.59
N ARG A 74 15.00 -3.96 -4.74
CA ARG A 74 15.45 -4.82 -3.63
C ARG A 74 16.75 -4.32 -3.00
N ARG A 75 17.74 -3.95 -3.84
CA ARG A 75 18.99 -3.34 -3.36
C ARG A 75 18.77 -1.98 -2.69
N ALA A 76 17.85 -1.15 -3.18
CA ALA A 76 17.53 0.14 -2.56
C ALA A 76 16.91 -0.03 -1.17
N LEU A 77 16.03 -1.01 -0.99
CA LEU A 77 15.41 -1.37 0.29
C LEU A 77 16.46 -1.86 1.30
N ALA A 78 17.31 -2.81 0.91
CA ALA A 78 18.41 -3.30 1.75
C ALA A 78 19.35 -2.17 2.20
N ARG A 79 19.76 -1.29 1.27
CA ARG A 79 20.57 -0.10 1.61
C ARG A 79 19.85 0.86 2.56
N TRP A 80 18.54 1.05 2.40
CA TRP A 80 17.76 1.91 3.30
C TRP A 80 17.71 1.32 4.71
N TYR A 81 17.50 0.01 4.83
CA TYR A 81 17.53 -0.71 6.11
C TYR A 81 18.88 -0.54 6.81
N GLN A 82 19.99 -0.71 6.09
CA GLN A 82 21.31 -0.51 6.66
C GLN A 82 21.52 0.93 7.14
N ARG A 83 21.13 1.94 6.36
CA ARG A 83 21.28 3.35 6.77
C ARG A 83 20.40 3.74 7.95
N ARG A 84 19.17 3.24 7.98
CA ARG A 84 18.15 3.68 8.95
C ARG A 84 18.22 2.91 10.27
N PHE A 85 18.62 1.65 10.21
CA PHE A 85 18.56 0.71 11.33
C PHE A 85 19.86 -0.07 11.58
N ALA A 86 20.90 0.12 10.76
CA ALA A 86 22.16 -0.65 10.83
C ALA A 86 21.95 -2.17 10.67
N VAL A 87 20.89 -2.58 9.97
CA VAL A 87 20.59 -3.97 9.65
C VAL A 87 21.01 -4.26 8.21
N SER A 88 21.88 -5.24 8.04
CA SER A 88 22.31 -5.73 6.74
C SER A 88 21.35 -6.81 6.27
N LEU A 89 20.88 -6.68 5.02
CA LEU A 89 19.99 -7.64 4.37
C LEU A 89 20.60 -8.04 3.02
N ASP A 90 20.54 -9.32 2.69
CA ASP A 90 20.79 -9.81 1.33
C ASP A 90 19.57 -9.46 0.45
N PRO A 91 19.73 -8.58 -0.56
CA PRO A 91 18.62 -8.17 -1.40
C PRO A 91 18.03 -9.32 -2.23
N ASP A 92 18.77 -10.41 -2.50
CA ASP A 92 18.32 -11.52 -3.33
C ASP A 92 17.59 -12.61 -2.52
N THR A 93 17.79 -12.67 -1.20
CA THR A 93 17.21 -13.74 -0.35
C THR A 93 16.37 -13.24 0.82
N GLU A 94 16.51 -11.99 1.24
CA GLU A 94 15.88 -11.43 2.45
C GLU A 94 14.97 -10.22 2.17
N VAL A 95 14.72 -9.88 0.90
CA VAL A 95 13.89 -8.73 0.50
C VAL A 95 12.86 -9.14 -0.55
N LEU A 96 11.58 -9.01 -0.18
CA LEU A 96 10.43 -9.25 -1.08
C LEU A 96 9.56 -7.99 -1.16
N PRO A 97 9.52 -7.28 -2.29
CA PRO A 97 8.57 -6.20 -2.55
C PRO A 97 7.13 -6.74 -2.63
N LEU A 98 6.17 -5.96 -2.12
CA LEU A 98 4.76 -6.33 -2.04
C LEU A 98 3.87 -5.21 -2.58
N ILE A 99 2.64 -5.53 -2.94
CA ILE A 99 1.57 -4.57 -3.33
C ILE A 99 0.93 -4.00 -2.05
N GLY A 100 1.78 -3.53 -1.13
CA GLY A 100 1.40 -3.00 0.17
C GLY A 100 1.35 -4.05 1.29
N SER A 101 1.41 -3.56 2.53
CA SER A 101 1.53 -4.40 3.73
C SER A 101 0.35 -5.34 3.98
N LYS A 102 -0.85 -5.00 3.50
CA LYS A 102 -2.04 -5.84 3.64
C LYS A 102 -1.89 -7.18 2.92
N GLU A 103 -1.22 -7.19 1.77
CA GLU A 103 -0.91 -8.42 1.04
C GLU A 103 0.05 -9.30 1.86
N GLY A 104 1.15 -8.73 2.35
CA GLY A 104 2.19 -9.49 3.06
C GLY A 104 1.74 -10.15 4.36
N ILE A 105 0.67 -9.62 4.98
CA ILE A 105 0.09 -10.17 6.20
C ILE A 105 -1.12 -11.07 5.88
N GLY A 106 -1.71 -10.94 4.69
CA GLY A 106 -2.93 -11.65 4.32
C GLY A 106 -2.70 -13.15 4.16
N HIS A 107 -3.49 -13.98 4.87
CA HIS A 107 -3.55 -15.43 4.70
C HIS A 107 -4.97 -15.92 4.43
#